data_AF-A0A951EZ23-F1
#
_entry.id   AF-A0A951EZ23-F1
#
_cell.length_a   1.000
_cell.length_b   1.000
_cell.length_c   1.000
_cell.angle_alpha   90.00
_cell.angle_beta   90.00
_cell.angle_gamma   90.00
#
_symmetry.space_group_name_H-M   'P 1'
#
loop_
_entity.id
_entity.type
_entity.pdbx_description
1 polymer ?
#
loop_
_entity_poly.entity_id
_entity_poly.type
_entity_poly.pdbx_seq_one_letter_code
_entity_poly.pdbx_strand_id
1 'polypeptide(L)'
;SIHAKNVEQAPAALLGGLLLTYAAAAPIGGFLYLWYAQLDRLARIAAFTDFLLIAGIWTVSVFLTALKDYRALTWSFGFGLAIGIVSAILLAGSWGAPGMLMGLNVGLAVTLFSLMARIFAEYPTRAQLPFAFLPYFRKYWELALAALAYNLAVWADKWIMWLAPEHQLLRMGFLSFPDYESATFLAYLSVVPSMAAFTVTIETGFFEKYARFYDDILRHVSYGRIESNHKDLIQSLMEGGRNFVVLAGSISFAGILLAPQIFESLGISFTQLGIFRLSLLGAFFHVGFLFLMVVLTYFDLRRMVLAVACLFLAANCLFTLVTLKLGFVWYGYGYFLAALTAFSAAFLALGHFLQRLPYATFVRNNSSVVQ
;
A
#
# COMPACT_ATOMS: atom_id res chain seq x y z
N SER A 1 15.77 21.08 9.69
CA SER A 1 14.86 20.24 10.50
C SER A 1 13.71 19.80 9.61
N ILE A 2 13.06 18.67 9.90
CA ILE A 2 11.87 18.17 9.17
C ILE A 2 10.69 19.18 9.24
N HIS A 3 10.83 20.24 10.05
CA HIS A 3 9.89 21.34 10.21
C HIS A 3 10.10 22.53 9.26
N ALA A 4 11.21 22.58 8.51
CA ALA A 4 11.40 23.60 7.49
C ALA A 4 10.69 23.14 6.21
N LYS A 5 9.54 23.76 5.88
CA LYS A 5 8.79 23.61 4.62
C LYS A 5 9.58 24.11 3.40
N ASN A 6 10.87 23.78 3.26
CA ASN A 6 11.64 24.07 2.05
C ASN A 6 11.34 22.98 1.02
N VAL A 7 10.20 23.14 0.35
CA VAL A 7 9.70 22.19 -0.66
C VAL A 7 10.10 22.61 -2.09
N GLU A 8 11.02 23.57 -2.23
CA GLU A 8 11.49 24.11 -3.51
C GLU A 8 12.08 23.05 -4.46
N GLN A 9 12.56 21.92 -3.92
CA GLN A 9 13.13 20.83 -4.72
C GLN A 9 12.12 19.73 -5.11
N ALA A 10 10.86 19.80 -4.65
CA ALA A 10 9.89 18.74 -4.90
C ALA A 10 9.58 18.50 -6.38
N PRO A 11 9.44 19.52 -7.25
CA PRO A 11 9.21 19.31 -8.68
C PRO A 11 10.39 18.61 -9.37
N ALA A 12 11.62 18.95 -8.98
CA ALA A 12 12.81 18.32 -9.52
C ALA A 12 12.90 16.85 -9.08
N ALA A 13 12.65 16.58 -7.79
CA ALA A 13 12.61 15.23 -7.25
C ALA A 13 11.50 14.38 -7.89
N LEU A 14 10.33 14.97 -8.20
CA LEU A 14 9.27 14.29 -8.93
C LEU A 14 9.72 13.85 -10.32
N LEU A 15 10.33 14.75 -11.09
CA LEU A 15 10.83 14.41 -12.43
C LEU A 15 11.93 13.35 -12.38
N GLY A 16 12.87 13.47 -11.44
CA GLY A 16 13.90 12.44 -11.22
C GLY A 16 13.30 11.10 -10.80
N GLY A 17 12.31 11.10 -9.92
CA GLY A 17 11.59 9.90 -9.48
C GLY A 17 10.81 9.22 -10.61
N LEU A 18 10.12 10.00 -11.45
CA LEU A 18 9.42 9.50 -12.64
C LEU A 18 10.40 8.90 -13.65
N LEU A 19 11.52 9.58 -13.91
CA LEU A 19 12.56 9.07 -14.80
C LEU A 19 13.12 7.73 -14.32
N LEU A 20 13.45 7.60 -13.03
CA LEU A 20 13.91 6.34 -12.46
C LEU A 20 12.83 5.25 -12.54
N THR A 21 11.59 5.61 -12.25
CA THR A 21 10.46 4.67 -12.29
C THR A 21 10.25 4.15 -13.69
N TYR A 22 10.23 5.00 -14.71
CA TYR A 22 10.10 4.57 -16.11
C TYR A 22 11.34 3.84 -16.61
N ALA A 23 12.54 4.22 -16.19
CA ALA A 23 13.76 3.50 -16.53
C ALA A 23 13.75 2.06 -15.97
N ALA A 24 13.15 1.83 -14.80
CA ALA A 24 12.98 0.50 -14.23
C ALA A 24 11.77 -0.26 -14.81
N ALA A 25 10.64 0.43 -15.01
CA ALA A 25 9.38 -0.16 -15.46
C ALA A 25 9.40 -0.53 -16.95
N ALA A 26 9.95 0.33 -17.83
CA ALA A 26 9.89 0.11 -19.27
C ALA A 26 10.56 -1.20 -19.74
N PRO A 27 11.74 -1.61 -19.23
CA PRO A 27 12.32 -2.91 -19.58
C PRO A 27 11.44 -4.09 -19.14
N ILE A 28 10.86 -4.02 -17.93
CA ILE A 28 10.00 -5.07 -17.37
C ILE A 28 8.70 -5.17 -18.19
N GLY A 29 8.00 -4.06 -18.37
CA GLY A 29 6.77 -4.00 -19.16
C GLY A 29 7.00 -4.35 -20.63
N GLY A 30 8.13 -3.94 -21.20
CA GLY A 30 8.49 -4.26 -22.58
C GLY A 30 8.70 -5.76 -22.76
N PHE A 31 9.43 -6.39 -21.86
CA PHE A 31 9.59 -7.85 -21.86
C PHE A 31 8.25 -8.58 -21.70
N LEU A 32 7.44 -8.19 -20.71
CA LEU A 32 6.18 -8.87 -20.41
C LEU A 32 5.12 -8.69 -21.50
N TYR A 33 4.85 -7.46 -21.93
CA TYR A 33 3.71 -7.17 -22.81
C TYR A 33 4.07 -7.13 -24.30
N LEU A 34 5.29 -6.73 -24.68
CA LEU A 34 5.66 -6.65 -26.10
C LEU A 34 6.23 -7.97 -26.62
N TRP A 35 6.96 -8.72 -25.77
CA TRP A 35 7.67 -9.95 -26.16
C TRP A 35 7.01 -11.24 -25.64
N TYR A 36 6.76 -11.36 -24.34
CA TYR A 36 6.24 -12.59 -23.73
C TYR A 36 4.74 -12.81 -23.99
N ALA A 37 3.92 -11.78 -23.79
CA ALA A 37 2.46 -11.90 -23.90
C ALA A 37 2.00 -12.14 -25.34
N GLN A 38 1.13 -13.13 -25.51
CA GLN A 38 0.49 -13.49 -26.77
C GLN A 38 -0.73 -12.61 -27.04
N LEU A 39 -0.49 -11.32 -27.20
CA LEU A 39 -1.50 -10.29 -27.48
C LEU A 39 -1.47 -9.85 -28.94
N ASP A 40 -2.58 -9.30 -29.44
CA ASP A 40 -2.59 -8.58 -30.71
C ASP A 40 -1.78 -7.27 -30.59
N ARG A 41 -1.38 -6.72 -31.74
CA ARG A 41 -0.47 -5.56 -31.77
C ARG A 41 -1.02 -4.36 -31.00
N LEU A 42 -2.33 -4.11 -31.09
CA LEU A 42 -2.94 -2.97 -30.43
C LEU A 42 -3.00 -3.19 -28.91
N ALA A 43 -3.39 -4.38 -28.45
CA ALA A 43 -3.36 -4.69 -27.03
C ALA A 43 -1.95 -4.70 -26.42
N ARG A 44 -0.91 -5.11 -27.16
CA ARG A 44 0.48 -5.05 -26.66
C ARG A 44 0.88 -3.62 -26.32
N ILE A 45 0.63 -2.70 -27.24
CA ILE A 45 0.95 -1.27 -27.06
C ILE A 45 0.05 -0.69 -25.96
N ALA A 46 -1.24 -1.03 -25.94
CA ALA A 46 -2.16 -0.55 -24.93
C ALA A 46 -1.74 -1.01 -23.52
N ALA A 47 -1.46 -2.29 -23.32
CA ALA A 47 -1.05 -2.86 -22.03
C ALA A 47 0.31 -2.33 -21.56
N PHE A 48 1.27 -2.16 -22.48
CA PHE A 48 2.55 -1.53 -22.16
C PHE A 48 2.37 -0.07 -21.72
N THR A 49 1.50 0.67 -22.41
CA THR A 49 1.18 2.07 -22.05
C THR A 49 0.47 2.12 -20.70
N ASP A 50 -0.49 1.24 -20.46
CA ASP A 50 -1.23 1.11 -19.20
C ASP A 50 -0.28 0.90 -18.02
N PHE A 51 0.65 -0.05 -18.16
CA PHE A 51 1.68 -0.33 -17.16
C PHE A 51 2.53 0.89 -16.82
N LEU A 52 2.97 1.65 -17.83
CA LEU A 52 3.73 2.89 -17.61
C LEU A 52 2.88 3.98 -16.95
N LEU A 53 1.63 4.17 -17.39
CA LEU A 53 0.73 5.17 -16.81
C LEU A 53 0.48 4.88 -15.32
N ILE A 54 0.19 3.62 -14.97
CA ILE A 54 0.00 3.20 -13.59
C ILE A 54 1.28 3.44 -12.77
N ALA A 55 2.45 3.04 -13.27
CA ALA A 55 3.72 3.28 -12.57
C ALA A 55 3.98 4.79 -12.31
N GLY A 56 3.62 5.64 -13.28
CA GLY A 56 3.67 7.09 -13.15
C GLY A 56 2.71 7.62 -12.09
N ILE A 57 1.45 7.17 -12.10
CA ILE A 57 0.42 7.60 -11.15
C ILE A 57 0.82 7.23 -9.73
N TRP A 58 1.34 6.01 -9.51
CA TRP A 58 1.85 5.59 -8.21
C TRP A 58 2.94 6.52 -7.69
N THR A 59 3.89 6.89 -8.55
CA THR A 59 4.98 7.81 -8.20
C THR A 59 4.46 9.19 -7.84
N VAL A 60 3.60 9.77 -8.68
CA VAL A 60 3.06 11.13 -8.49
C VAL A 60 2.18 11.22 -7.24
N SER A 61 1.40 10.17 -6.93
CA SER A 61 0.49 10.14 -5.79
C SER A 61 1.21 10.26 -4.44
N VAL A 62 2.46 9.78 -4.34
CA VAL A 62 3.29 9.94 -3.13
C VAL A 62 3.57 11.42 -2.85
N PHE A 63 3.84 12.23 -3.88
CA PHE A 63 4.10 13.66 -3.74
C PHE A 63 2.85 14.45 -3.36
N LEU A 64 1.68 14.07 -3.89
CA LEU A 64 0.41 14.74 -3.56
C LEU A 64 -0.05 14.47 -2.13
N THR A 65 0.24 13.28 -1.60
CA THR A 65 -0.04 12.98 -0.19
C THR A 65 0.80 13.89 0.73
N ALA A 66 2.03 14.23 0.35
CA ALA A 66 2.85 15.20 1.08
C ALA A 66 2.30 16.64 1.00
N LEU A 67 1.61 16.98 -0.09
CA LEU A 67 0.92 18.26 -0.28
C LEU A 67 -0.40 18.38 0.49
N LYS A 68 -0.97 17.27 0.96
CA LYS A 68 -2.28 17.21 1.65
C LYS A 68 -3.47 17.76 0.85
N ASP A 69 -3.34 17.89 -0.48
CA ASP A 69 -4.46 18.26 -1.36
C ASP A 69 -5.27 17.03 -1.78
N TYR A 70 -5.96 16.44 -0.80
CA TYR A 70 -6.82 15.26 -1.01
C TYR A 70 -7.99 15.54 -1.95
N ARG A 71 -8.43 16.80 -2.07
CA ARG A 71 -9.55 17.18 -2.93
C ARG A 71 -9.16 17.14 -4.39
N ALA A 72 -8.01 17.73 -4.76
CA ALA A 72 -7.51 17.65 -6.13
C ALA A 72 -7.24 16.20 -6.54
N LEU A 73 -6.63 15.41 -5.65
CA LEU A 73 -6.42 13.97 -5.86
C LEU A 73 -7.74 13.27 -6.22
N THR A 74 -8.76 13.42 -5.38
CA THR A 74 -10.07 12.79 -5.55
C THR A 74 -10.73 13.18 -6.88
N TRP A 75 -10.71 14.46 -7.24
CA TRP A 75 -11.28 14.93 -8.52
C TRP A 75 -10.50 14.44 -9.73
N SER A 76 -9.17 14.44 -9.70
CA SER A 76 -8.34 13.95 -10.82
C SER A 76 -8.55 12.46 -11.08
N PHE A 77 -8.72 11.65 -10.03
CA PHE A 77 -9.10 10.24 -10.18
C PHE A 77 -10.54 10.09 -10.67
N GLY A 78 -11.49 10.83 -10.12
CA GLY A 78 -12.90 10.77 -10.51
C GLY A 78 -13.14 11.15 -11.98
N PHE A 79 -12.56 12.27 -12.43
CA PHE A 79 -12.65 12.71 -13.83
C PHE A 79 -11.92 11.76 -14.78
N GLY A 80 -10.71 11.30 -14.42
CA GLY A 80 -9.98 10.34 -15.25
C GLY A 80 -10.71 9.01 -15.37
N LEU A 81 -11.32 8.50 -14.30
CA LEU A 81 -12.15 7.30 -14.34
C LEU A 81 -13.37 7.49 -15.26
N ALA A 82 -14.10 8.61 -15.13
CA ALA A 82 -15.26 8.89 -15.98
C ALA A 82 -14.89 8.97 -17.46
N ILE A 83 -13.81 9.67 -17.79
CA ILE A 83 -13.28 9.76 -19.16
C ILE A 83 -12.85 8.38 -19.64
N GLY A 84 -12.13 7.61 -18.81
CA GLY A 84 -11.69 6.27 -19.14
C GLY A 84 -12.85 5.33 -19.48
N ILE A 85 -13.93 5.35 -18.70
CA ILE A 85 -15.14 4.55 -18.95
C ILE A 85 -15.79 4.96 -20.27
N VAL A 86 -16.00 6.27 -20.49
CA VAL A 86 -16.63 6.77 -21.72
C VAL A 86 -15.78 6.42 -22.93
N SER A 87 -14.47 6.69 -22.88
CA SER A 87 -13.54 6.34 -23.96
C SER A 87 -13.48 4.83 -24.20
N ALA A 88 -13.49 4.00 -23.15
CA ALA A 88 -13.47 2.55 -23.29
C ALA A 88 -14.73 2.04 -24.00
N ILE A 89 -15.91 2.56 -23.66
CA ILE A 89 -17.18 2.20 -24.32
C ILE A 89 -17.17 2.61 -25.79
N LEU A 90 -16.71 3.84 -26.09
CA LEU A 90 -16.66 4.34 -27.47
C LEU A 90 -15.68 3.55 -28.34
N LEU A 91 -14.51 3.22 -27.81
CA LEU A 91 -13.48 2.48 -28.54
C LEU A 91 -13.72 0.98 -28.59
N ALA A 92 -14.52 0.44 -27.66
CA ALA A 92 -14.94 -0.97 -27.67
C ALA A 92 -15.69 -1.36 -28.94
N GLY A 93 -16.55 -0.47 -29.45
CA GLY A 93 -17.33 -0.74 -30.66
C GLY A 93 -16.46 -0.94 -31.91
N SER A 94 -15.32 -0.24 -31.98
CA SER A 94 -14.41 -0.27 -33.13
C SER A 94 -13.32 -1.33 -33.02
N TRP A 95 -12.77 -1.53 -31.81
CA TRP A 95 -11.56 -2.34 -31.61
C TRP A 95 -11.70 -3.40 -30.51
N GLY A 96 -12.91 -3.64 -29.99
CA GLY A 96 -13.16 -4.66 -28.97
C GLY A 96 -12.35 -4.43 -27.68
N ALA A 97 -11.79 -5.51 -27.12
CA ALA A 97 -10.99 -5.46 -25.89
C ALA A 97 -9.75 -4.55 -25.97
N PRO A 98 -8.93 -4.57 -27.07
CA PRO A 98 -7.87 -3.57 -27.26
C PRO A 98 -8.36 -2.12 -27.22
N GLY A 99 -9.55 -1.86 -27.79
CA GLY A 99 -10.19 -0.54 -27.74
C GLY A 99 -10.54 -0.12 -26.32
N MET A 100 -11.06 -1.04 -25.51
CA MET A 100 -11.34 -0.79 -24.09
C MET A 100 -10.07 -0.43 -23.31
N LEU A 101 -8.96 -1.16 -23.53
CA LEU A 101 -7.66 -0.85 -22.90
C LEU A 101 -7.13 0.52 -23.33
N MET A 102 -7.26 0.89 -24.61
CA MET A 102 -6.89 2.23 -25.07
C MET A 102 -7.77 3.31 -24.43
N GLY A 103 -9.06 3.06 -24.27
CA GLY A 103 -9.94 3.99 -23.56
C GLY A 103 -9.57 4.18 -22.10
N LEU A 104 -9.22 3.10 -21.41
CA LEU A 104 -8.69 3.15 -20.04
C LEU A 104 -7.40 3.99 -19.98
N ASN A 105 -6.47 3.80 -20.92
CA ASN A 105 -5.24 4.59 -21.02
C ASN A 105 -5.51 6.10 -21.15
N VAL A 106 -6.55 6.50 -21.90
CA VAL A 106 -6.95 7.92 -21.98
C VAL A 106 -7.32 8.45 -20.59
N GLY A 107 -8.14 7.71 -19.85
CA GLY A 107 -8.51 8.07 -18.48
C GLY A 107 -7.31 8.17 -17.53
N LEU A 108 -6.44 7.16 -17.55
CA LEU A 108 -5.22 7.13 -16.74
C LEU A 108 -4.25 8.26 -17.11
N ALA A 109 -4.10 8.57 -18.39
CA ALA A 109 -3.29 9.69 -18.86
C ALA A 109 -3.86 11.03 -18.34
N VAL A 110 -5.18 11.23 -18.43
CA VAL A 110 -5.84 12.42 -17.87
C VAL A 110 -5.58 12.51 -16.37
N THR A 111 -5.70 11.41 -15.62
CA THR A 111 -5.35 11.41 -14.19
C THR A 111 -3.90 11.81 -13.98
N LEU A 112 -2.95 11.11 -14.61
CA LEU A 112 -1.52 11.36 -14.45
C LEU A 112 -1.15 12.82 -14.72
N PHE A 113 -1.55 13.35 -15.88
CA PHE A 113 -1.20 14.72 -16.27
C PHE A 113 -1.93 15.76 -15.42
N SER A 114 -3.15 15.48 -14.96
CA SER A 114 -3.85 16.38 -14.02
C SER A 114 -3.14 16.45 -12.68
N LEU A 115 -2.70 15.30 -12.14
CA LEU A 115 -1.94 15.23 -10.88
C LEU A 115 -0.59 15.95 -11.02
N MET A 116 0.13 15.74 -12.13
CA MET A 116 1.38 16.45 -12.41
C MET A 116 1.17 17.96 -12.53
N ALA A 117 0.15 18.40 -13.29
CA ALA A 117 -0.17 19.81 -13.46
C ALA A 117 -0.45 20.50 -12.12
N ARG A 118 -1.14 19.82 -11.19
CA ARG A 118 -1.38 20.33 -9.84
C ARG A 118 -0.09 20.53 -9.04
N ILE A 119 0.84 19.57 -9.08
CA ILE A 119 2.12 19.70 -8.38
C ILE A 119 2.94 20.87 -8.94
N PHE A 120 3.01 21.01 -10.28
CA PHE A 120 3.74 22.10 -10.90
C PHE A 120 3.08 23.48 -10.70
N ALA A 121 1.75 23.53 -10.55
CA ALA A 121 1.05 24.76 -10.22
C ALA A 121 1.34 25.22 -8.78
N GLU A 122 1.47 24.29 -7.83
CA GLU A 122 1.77 24.58 -6.42
C GLU A 122 3.24 25.00 -6.23
N TYR A 123 4.14 24.45 -7.04
CA TYR A 123 5.58 24.71 -6.97
C TYR A 123 6.11 25.31 -8.28
N PRO A 124 6.00 26.64 -8.47
CA PRO A 124 6.47 27.32 -9.69
C PRO A 124 7.99 27.45 -9.80
N THR A 125 8.76 26.83 -8.88
CA THR A 125 10.22 26.90 -8.84
C THR A 125 10.85 26.09 -9.98
N ARG A 126 11.95 26.60 -10.56
CA ARG A 126 12.69 25.88 -11.61
C ARG A 126 13.19 24.55 -11.06
N ALA A 127 12.91 23.46 -11.77
CA ALA A 127 13.39 22.13 -11.42
C ALA A 127 14.93 22.08 -11.52
N GLN A 128 15.61 22.16 -10.38
CA GLN A 128 17.06 22.03 -10.28
C GLN A 128 17.41 20.73 -9.56
N LEU A 129 18.42 20.01 -10.07
CA LEU A 129 18.99 18.79 -9.47
C LEU A 129 17.95 17.66 -9.26
N PRO A 130 17.41 17.06 -10.34
CA PRO A 130 16.34 16.06 -10.24
C PRO A 130 16.73 14.81 -9.42
N PHE A 131 18.02 14.53 -9.28
CA PHE A 131 18.54 13.36 -8.56
C PHE A 131 19.15 13.69 -7.19
N ALA A 132 18.87 14.86 -6.62
CA ALA A 132 19.36 15.26 -5.29
C ALA A 132 18.93 14.31 -4.17
N PHE A 133 17.88 13.50 -4.38
CA PHE A 133 17.37 12.56 -3.38
C PHE A 133 18.11 11.21 -3.34
N LEU A 134 18.91 10.85 -4.35
CA LEU A 134 19.59 9.55 -4.42
C LEU A 134 20.45 9.21 -3.18
N PRO A 135 21.20 10.14 -2.58
CA PRO A 135 21.96 9.86 -1.36
C PRO A 135 21.10 9.36 -0.19
N TYR A 136 19.81 9.73 -0.15
CA TYR A 136 18.89 9.27 0.88
C TYR A 136 18.55 7.77 0.78
N PHE A 137 18.65 7.16 -0.41
CA PHE A 137 18.51 5.70 -0.53
C PHE A 137 19.62 4.95 0.23
N ARG A 138 20.84 5.51 0.30
CA ARG A 138 21.93 4.93 1.10
C ARG A 138 21.70 5.15 2.60
N LYS A 139 21.20 6.33 2.97
CA LYS A 139 20.93 6.69 4.37
C LYS A 139 19.74 5.94 4.98
N TYR A 140 18.71 5.65 4.18
CA TYR A 140 17.45 5.05 4.60
C TYR A 140 17.18 3.72 3.88
N TRP A 141 18.24 2.94 3.63
CA TRP A 141 18.15 1.69 2.89
C TRP A 141 17.19 0.69 3.57
N GLU A 142 17.08 0.73 4.90
CA GLU A 142 16.15 -0.14 5.65
C GLU A 142 14.70 0.11 5.25
N LEU A 143 14.31 1.37 4.99
CA LEU A 143 12.96 1.72 4.56
C LEU A 143 12.70 1.27 3.12
N ALA A 144 13.70 1.42 2.24
CA ALA A 144 13.59 0.94 0.86
C ALA A 144 13.42 -0.59 0.81
N LEU A 145 14.23 -1.32 1.59
CA LEU A 145 14.13 -2.78 1.64
C LEU A 145 12.85 -3.24 2.34
N ALA A 146 12.40 -2.54 3.39
CA ALA A 146 11.13 -2.84 4.04
C ALA A 146 9.94 -2.66 3.08
N ALA A 147 9.93 -1.56 2.31
CA ALA A 147 8.92 -1.31 1.30
C ALA A 147 8.95 -2.38 0.20
N LEU A 148 10.13 -2.79 -0.26
CA LEU A 148 10.27 -3.88 -1.24
C LEU A 148 9.74 -5.20 -0.68
N ALA A 149 10.20 -5.61 0.52
CA ALA A 149 9.77 -6.83 1.16
C ALA A 149 8.26 -6.86 1.39
N TYR A 150 7.67 -5.74 1.84
CA TYR A 150 6.23 -5.60 2.02
C TYR A 150 5.46 -5.75 0.70
N ASN A 151 5.87 -5.06 -0.36
CA ASN A 151 5.18 -5.15 -1.66
C ASN A 151 5.29 -6.55 -2.27
N LEU A 152 6.44 -7.21 -2.13
CA LEU A 152 6.60 -8.61 -2.51
C LEU A 152 5.68 -9.51 -1.67
N ALA A 153 5.56 -9.26 -0.36
CA ALA A 153 4.73 -10.06 0.53
C ALA A 153 3.24 -9.99 0.16
N VAL A 154 2.74 -8.83 -0.27
CA VAL A 154 1.35 -8.62 -0.70
C VAL A 154 0.99 -9.47 -1.93
N TRP A 155 1.97 -9.77 -2.79
CA TRP A 155 1.79 -10.55 -4.02
C TRP A 155 2.23 -12.01 -3.93
N ALA A 156 3.06 -12.35 -2.94
CA ALA A 156 3.69 -13.66 -2.82
C ALA A 156 2.71 -14.83 -2.89
N ASP A 157 1.57 -14.70 -2.22
CA ASP A 157 0.53 -15.74 -2.20
C ASP A 157 -0.01 -16.03 -3.60
N LYS A 158 -0.30 -14.98 -4.39
CA LYS A 158 -0.84 -15.09 -5.75
C LYS A 158 0.15 -15.75 -6.69
N TRP A 159 1.41 -15.30 -6.66
CA TRP A 159 2.48 -15.90 -7.48
C TRP A 159 2.69 -17.38 -7.18
N ILE A 160 2.60 -17.77 -5.90
CA ILE A 160 2.69 -19.18 -5.50
C ILE A 160 1.45 -19.95 -5.97
N MET A 161 0.26 -19.36 -5.83
CA MET A 161 -1.00 -19.97 -6.25
C MET A 161 -1.13 -20.12 -7.77
N TRP A 162 -0.37 -19.37 -8.58
CA TRP A 162 -0.25 -19.62 -10.02
C TRP A 162 0.44 -20.95 -10.35
N LEU A 163 1.12 -21.57 -9.38
CA LEU A 163 1.72 -22.89 -9.50
C LEU A 163 0.77 -24.02 -9.02
N ALA A 164 -0.45 -23.67 -8.57
CA ALA A 164 -1.43 -24.65 -8.11
C ALA A 164 -1.86 -25.59 -9.25
N PRO A 165 -2.22 -26.86 -8.97
CA PRO A 165 -2.75 -27.77 -9.98
C PRO A 165 -3.98 -27.21 -10.71
N GLU A 166 -4.76 -26.36 -10.05
CA GLU A 166 -5.97 -25.73 -10.55
C GLU A 166 -5.73 -24.43 -11.35
N HIS A 167 -4.47 -24.07 -11.61
CA HIS A 167 -4.14 -22.90 -12.42
C HIS A 167 -4.73 -23.00 -13.83
N GLN A 168 -4.96 -21.84 -14.43
CA GLN A 168 -5.43 -21.69 -15.80
C GLN A 168 -4.38 -20.94 -16.60
N LEU A 169 -4.05 -21.47 -17.78
CA LEU A 169 -3.27 -20.73 -18.77
C LEU A 169 -4.21 -19.79 -19.53
N LEU A 170 -4.07 -18.50 -19.27
CA LEU A 170 -4.82 -17.47 -19.99
C LEU A 170 -4.40 -17.47 -21.47
N ARG A 171 -5.33 -17.08 -22.36
CA ARG A 171 -5.06 -16.97 -23.80
C ARG A 171 -3.83 -16.12 -24.15
N MET A 172 -3.49 -15.19 -23.26
CA MET A 172 -2.36 -14.26 -23.41
C MET A 172 -1.01 -14.87 -23.01
N GLY A 173 -0.98 -16.11 -22.53
CA GLY A 173 0.24 -16.83 -22.10
C GLY A 173 0.61 -16.70 -20.63
N PHE A 174 -0.19 -15.99 -19.82
CA PHE A 174 0.01 -15.88 -18.38
C PHE A 174 -0.68 -17.02 -17.63
N LEU A 175 -0.02 -17.51 -16.58
CA LEU A 175 -0.63 -18.39 -15.59
C LEU A 175 -1.43 -17.53 -14.60
N SER A 176 -2.64 -17.96 -14.28
CA SER A 176 -3.50 -17.33 -13.29
C SER A 176 -4.26 -18.42 -12.55
N PHE A 177 -4.71 -18.13 -11.33
CA PHE A 177 -5.68 -18.96 -10.65
C PHE A 177 -6.93 -18.11 -10.34
N PRO A 178 -7.88 -18.02 -11.30
CA PRO A 178 -8.96 -17.05 -11.23
C PRO A 178 -9.83 -17.17 -9.98
N ASP A 179 -10.07 -18.38 -9.49
CA ASP A 179 -10.90 -18.60 -8.29
C ASP A 179 -10.25 -18.01 -7.03
N TYR A 180 -8.93 -18.20 -6.88
CA TYR A 180 -8.19 -17.62 -5.77
C TYR A 180 -8.05 -16.10 -5.91
N GLU A 181 -7.73 -15.61 -7.11
CA GLU A 181 -7.53 -14.18 -7.37
C GLU A 181 -8.83 -13.39 -7.22
N SER A 182 -9.95 -13.90 -7.72
CA SER A 182 -11.25 -13.23 -7.61
C SER A 182 -11.72 -13.16 -6.16
N ALA A 183 -11.59 -14.27 -5.42
CA ALA A 183 -11.93 -14.31 -4.00
C ALA A 183 -11.04 -13.37 -3.17
N THR A 184 -9.72 -13.40 -3.38
CA THR A 184 -8.81 -12.49 -2.66
C THR A 184 -9.03 -11.04 -3.06
N PHE A 185 -9.26 -10.73 -4.34
CA PHE A 185 -9.57 -9.38 -4.82
C PHE A 185 -10.81 -8.79 -4.13
N LEU A 186 -11.92 -9.55 -4.10
CA LEU A 186 -13.14 -9.12 -3.41
C LEU A 186 -12.89 -8.88 -1.92
N ALA A 187 -12.10 -9.75 -1.28
CA ALA A 187 -11.74 -9.57 0.12
C ALA A 187 -10.90 -8.29 0.34
N TYR A 188 -9.99 -7.94 -0.59
CA TYR A 188 -9.20 -6.70 -0.52
C TYR A 188 -10.04 -5.43 -0.69
N LEU A 189 -11.20 -5.48 -1.34
CA LEU A 189 -12.10 -4.31 -1.39
C LEU A 189 -12.58 -3.89 0.01
N SER A 190 -12.67 -4.83 0.96
CA SER A 190 -13.04 -4.55 2.35
C SER A 190 -12.02 -3.68 3.10
N VAL A 191 -10.78 -3.63 2.59
CA VAL A 191 -9.67 -2.84 3.16
C VAL A 191 -9.86 -1.34 2.93
N VAL A 192 -10.44 -0.95 1.80
CA VAL A 192 -10.55 0.46 1.35
C VAL A 192 -11.16 1.39 2.40
N PRO A 193 -12.38 1.14 2.93
CA PRO A 193 -12.98 2.02 3.93
C PRO A 193 -12.17 2.06 5.23
N SER A 194 -11.57 0.93 5.62
CA SER A 194 -10.74 0.81 6.82
C SER A 194 -9.46 1.65 6.70
N MET A 195 -8.81 1.62 5.54
CA MET A 195 -7.63 2.44 5.24
C MET A 195 -7.98 3.94 5.20
N ALA A 196 -9.11 4.32 4.62
CA ALA A 196 -9.54 5.71 4.58
C ALA A 196 -9.77 6.27 6.00
N ALA A 197 -10.52 5.55 6.84
CA ALA A 197 -10.75 5.95 8.23
C ALA A 197 -9.47 5.96 9.06
N PHE A 198 -8.57 5.00 8.81
CA PHE A 198 -7.26 4.93 9.46
C PHE A 198 -6.38 6.14 9.15
N THR A 199 -6.26 6.53 7.87
CA THR A 199 -5.47 7.69 7.46
C THR A 199 -5.93 8.95 8.20
N VAL A 200 -7.25 9.19 8.25
CA VAL A 200 -7.81 10.33 9.00
C VAL A 200 -7.47 10.24 10.49
N THR A 201 -7.57 9.05 11.09
CA THR A 201 -7.27 8.83 12.52
C THR A 201 -5.81 9.11 12.86
N ILE A 202 -4.88 8.69 11.99
CA ILE A 202 -3.45 8.95 12.18
C ILE A 202 -3.13 10.43 12.02
N GLU A 203 -3.66 11.06 10.96
CA GLU A 203 -3.35 12.46 10.67
C GLU A 203 -3.88 13.42 11.73
N THR A 204 -5.12 13.20 12.20
CA THR A 204 -5.81 14.12 13.12
C THR A 204 -5.62 13.78 14.58
N GLY A 205 -5.45 12.49 14.93
CA GLY A 205 -5.33 12.06 16.32
C GLY A 205 -3.89 11.83 16.74
N PHE A 206 -3.27 10.82 16.13
CA PHE A 206 -1.96 10.34 16.57
C PHE A 206 -0.84 11.35 16.29
N PHE A 207 -0.77 11.89 15.07
CA PHE A 207 0.33 12.77 14.65
C PHE A 207 0.43 14.04 15.50
N GLU A 208 -0.69 14.68 15.83
CA GLU A 208 -0.69 15.89 16.65
C GLU A 208 -0.17 15.64 18.08
N LYS A 209 -0.54 14.49 18.67
CA LYS A 209 -0.07 14.10 20.00
C LYS A 209 1.39 13.67 19.97
N TYR A 210 1.80 12.97 18.92
CA TYR A 210 3.20 12.60 18.68
C TYR A 210 4.08 13.86 18.57
N ALA A 211 3.69 14.83 17.75
CA ALA A 211 4.43 16.08 17.58
C ALA A 211 4.54 16.86 18.89
N ARG A 212 3.45 16.97 19.66
CA ARG A 212 3.44 17.61 20.98
C ARG A 212 4.37 16.91 21.97
N PHE A 213 4.37 15.58 22.00
CA PHE A 213 5.24 14.81 22.89
C PHE A 213 6.73 15.10 22.64
N TYR A 214 7.16 15.11 21.38
CA TYR A 214 8.57 15.39 21.04
C TYR A 214 8.95 16.87 21.18
N ASP A 215 8.04 17.81 20.89
CA ASP A 215 8.29 19.24 21.09
C ASP A 215 8.48 19.57 22.58
N ASP A 216 7.67 18.99 23.47
CA ASP A 216 7.81 19.19 24.92
C ASP A 216 9.12 18.61 25.49
N ILE A 217 9.62 17.51 24.90
CA ILE A 217 10.96 16.99 25.23
C ILE A 217 12.05 17.97 24.82
N LEU A 218 11.98 18.52 23.59
CA LEU A 218 12.95 19.50 23.10
C LEU A 218 12.93 20.79 23.92
N ARG A 219 11.75 21.19 24.42
CA ARG A 219 11.56 22.37 25.28
C ARG A 219 11.87 22.15 26.75
N HIS A 220 12.35 20.96 27.15
CA HIS A 220 12.75 20.63 28.52
C HIS A 220 11.63 20.90 29.54
N VAL A 221 10.38 20.60 29.18
CA VAL A 221 9.21 20.78 30.05
C VAL A 221 9.27 19.77 31.22
N SER A 222 8.50 20.00 32.27
CA SER A 222 8.51 19.15 33.47
C SER A 222 8.22 17.68 33.15
N TYR A 223 8.86 16.77 33.90
CA TYR A 223 8.69 15.32 33.73
C TYR A 223 7.22 14.88 33.79
N GLY A 224 6.44 15.43 34.72
CA GLY A 224 5.01 15.11 34.84
C GLY A 224 4.20 15.49 33.59
N ARG A 225 4.59 16.57 32.88
CA ARG A 225 3.96 16.94 31.61
C ARG A 225 4.32 15.95 30.49
N ILE A 226 5.58 15.54 30.41
CA ILE A 226 6.05 14.55 29.44
C ILE A 226 5.37 13.19 29.67
N GLU A 227 5.21 12.77 30.93
CA GLU A 227 4.50 11.54 31.28
C GLU A 227 3.01 11.61 30.91
N SER A 228 2.34 12.74 31.16
CA SER A 228 0.95 12.94 30.74
C SER A 228 0.79 12.87 29.22
N ASN A 229 1.63 13.57 28.47
CA ASN A 229 1.59 13.53 26.99
C ASN A 229 1.89 12.14 26.45
N HIS A 230 2.76 11.37 27.12
CA HIS A 230 3.02 9.98 26.77
C HIS A 230 1.77 9.11 26.94
N LYS A 231 1.06 9.26 28.06
CA LYS A 231 -0.23 8.58 28.28
C LYS A 231 -1.26 8.97 27.22
N ASP A 232 -1.35 10.26 26.89
CA ASP A 232 -2.27 10.75 25.85
C ASP A 232 -1.94 10.17 24.46
N LEU A 233 -0.66 10.02 24.14
CA LEU A 233 -0.18 9.40 22.90
C LEU A 233 -0.57 7.92 22.83
N ILE A 234 -0.33 7.15 23.89
CA ILE A 234 -0.74 5.74 23.99
C ILE A 234 -2.26 5.62 23.89
N GLN A 235 -3.00 6.47 24.60
CA GLN A 235 -4.46 6.47 24.55
C GLN A 235 -4.98 6.73 23.13
N SER A 236 -4.37 7.68 22.41
CA SER A 236 -4.72 7.93 21.00
C SER A 236 -4.52 6.73 20.11
N LEU A 237 -3.44 5.98 20.33
CA LEU A 237 -3.14 4.78 19.58
C LEU A 237 -4.17 3.68 19.89
N MET A 238 -4.54 3.52 21.16
CA MET A 238 -5.58 2.56 21.58
C MET A 238 -6.97 2.92 21.04
N GLU A 239 -7.32 4.21 21.04
CA GLU A 239 -8.56 4.71 20.43
C GLU A 239 -8.58 4.44 18.92
N GLY A 240 -7.48 4.71 18.23
CA GLY A 240 -7.34 4.40 16.82
C GLY A 240 -7.44 2.90 16.53
N GLY A 241 -6.78 2.06 17.33
CA GLY A 241 -6.87 0.61 17.25
C GLY A 241 -8.30 0.10 17.50
N ARG A 242 -9.02 0.65 18.49
CA ARG A 242 -10.42 0.31 18.75
C ARG A 242 -11.31 0.68 17.57
N ASN A 243 -11.17 1.90 17.03
CA ASN A 243 -11.96 2.34 15.88
C ASN A 243 -11.69 1.45 14.66
N PHE A 244 -10.43 1.07 14.44
CA PHE A 244 -10.05 0.09 13.41
C PHE A 244 -10.74 -1.26 13.64
N VAL A 245 -10.65 -1.84 14.83
CA VAL A 245 -11.28 -3.14 15.15
C VAL A 245 -12.78 -3.08 14.93
N VAL A 246 -13.45 -2.02 15.37
CA VAL A 246 -14.89 -1.86 15.17
C VAL A 246 -15.23 -1.75 13.69
N LEU A 247 -14.57 -0.88 12.93
CA LEU A 247 -14.88 -0.67 11.52
C LEU A 247 -14.50 -1.87 10.66
N ALA A 248 -13.22 -2.23 10.64
CA ALA A 248 -12.69 -3.32 9.81
C ALA A 248 -13.26 -4.67 10.24
N GLY A 249 -13.44 -4.89 11.55
CA GLY A 249 -14.06 -6.09 12.09
C GLY A 249 -15.52 -6.21 11.70
N SER A 250 -16.30 -5.12 11.76
CA SER A 250 -17.71 -5.14 11.32
C SER A 250 -17.83 -5.43 9.82
N ILE A 251 -16.98 -4.82 9.00
CA ILE A 251 -16.97 -5.05 7.54
C ILE A 251 -16.58 -6.50 7.23
N SER A 252 -15.52 -7.01 7.88
CA SER A 252 -15.07 -8.38 7.68
C SER A 252 -16.11 -9.39 8.15
N PHE A 253 -16.73 -9.16 9.31
CA PHE A 253 -17.79 -9.99 9.85
C PHE A 253 -19.02 -10.01 8.95
N ALA A 254 -19.50 -8.83 8.52
CA ALA A 254 -20.61 -8.72 7.58
C ALA A 254 -20.28 -9.42 6.25
N GLY A 255 -19.07 -9.23 5.71
CA GLY A 255 -18.62 -9.89 4.49
C GLY A 255 -18.57 -11.41 4.60
N ILE A 256 -18.14 -11.96 5.74
CA ILE A 256 -18.10 -13.41 5.98
C ILE A 256 -19.51 -14.00 6.07
N LEU A 257 -20.42 -13.33 6.78
CA LEU A 257 -21.80 -13.75 6.95
C LEU A 257 -22.58 -13.67 5.63
N LEU A 258 -22.43 -12.55 4.91
CA LEU A 258 -23.13 -12.26 3.66
C LEU A 258 -22.44 -12.87 2.43
N ALA A 259 -21.35 -13.63 2.62
CA ALA A 259 -20.57 -14.21 1.53
C ALA A 259 -21.43 -14.99 0.51
N PRO A 260 -22.40 -15.85 0.92
CA PRO A 260 -23.25 -16.56 -0.03
C PRO A 260 -24.10 -15.62 -0.90
N GLN A 261 -24.72 -14.60 -0.29
CA GLN A 261 -25.56 -13.63 -1.02
C GLN A 261 -24.74 -12.76 -1.96
N ILE A 262 -23.54 -12.36 -1.54
CA ILE A 262 -22.59 -11.64 -2.39
C ILE A 262 -22.27 -12.49 -3.63
N PHE A 263 -21.98 -13.78 -3.43
CA PHE A 263 -21.60 -14.67 -4.52
C PHE A 263 -22.75 -14.93 -5.48
N GLU A 264 -23.96 -15.16 -4.96
CA GLU A 264 -25.16 -15.33 -5.76
C GLU A 264 -25.47 -14.07 -6.59
N SER A 265 -25.41 -12.88 -5.97
CA SER A 265 -25.67 -11.62 -6.68
C SER A 265 -24.65 -11.29 -7.77
N LEU A 266 -23.40 -11.73 -7.59
CA LEU A 266 -22.32 -11.52 -8.56
C LEU A 266 -22.19 -12.66 -9.59
N GLY A 267 -22.98 -13.74 -9.47
CA GLY A 267 -22.87 -14.91 -10.35
C GLY A 267 -21.56 -15.68 -10.19
N ILE A 268 -20.99 -15.67 -8.99
CA ILE A 268 -19.69 -16.26 -8.67
C ILE A 268 -19.85 -17.69 -8.16
N SER A 269 -18.91 -18.57 -8.52
CA SER A 269 -18.89 -19.96 -8.05
C SER A 269 -18.72 -20.07 -6.53
N PHE A 270 -19.54 -20.90 -5.86
CA PHE A 270 -19.41 -21.16 -4.43
C PHE A 270 -18.14 -21.94 -4.06
N THR A 271 -17.42 -22.51 -5.03
CA THR A 271 -16.17 -23.23 -4.82
C THR A 271 -15.11 -22.34 -4.13
N GLN A 272 -15.10 -21.04 -4.41
CA GLN A 272 -14.15 -20.09 -3.83
C GLN A 272 -14.62 -19.46 -2.50
N LEU A 273 -15.76 -19.90 -1.95
CA LEU A 273 -16.37 -19.30 -0.75
C LEU A 273 -15.44 -19.38 0.49
N GLY A 274 -14.77 -20.52 0.66
CA GLY A 274 -13.80 -20.72 1.74
C GLY A 274 -12.61 -19.78 1.63
N ILE A 275 -12.06 -19.66 0.41
CA ILE A 275 -10.94 -18.76 0.09
C ILE A 275 -11.33 -17.31 0.42
N PHE A 276 -12.52 -16.87 0.00
CA PHE A 276 -13.01 -15.51 0.26
C PHE A 276 -13.13 -15.19 1.75
N ARG A 277 -13.76 -16.08 2.53
CA ARG A 277 -13.94 -15.89 3.99
C ARG A 277 -12.59 -15.78 4.72
N LEU A 278 -11.65 -16.66 4.38
CA LEU A 278 -10.29 -16.61 4.95
C LEU A 278 -9.52 -15.39 4.48
N SER A 279 -9.68 -14.99 3.22
CA SER A 279 -9.06 -13.80 2.67
C SER A 279 -9.59 -12.52 3.33
N LEU A 280 -10.87 -12.47 3.73
CA LEU A 280 -11.42 -11.37 4.53
C LEU A 280 -10.76 -11.28 5.91
N LEU A 281 -10.58 -12.42 6.60
CA LEU A 281 -9.85 -12.46 7.86
C LEU A 281 -8.38 -12.05 7.68
N GLY A 282 -7.74 -12.53 6.62
CA GLY A 282 -6.37 -12.14 6.27
C GLY A 282 -6.26 -10.64 5.99
N ALA A 283 -7.20 -10.08 5.22
CA ALA A 283 -7.29 -8.66 4.93
C ALA A 283 -7.44 -7.83 6.21
N PHE A 284 -8.29 -8.25 7.15
CA PHE A 284 -8.41 -7.61 8.47
C PHE A 284 -7.05 -7.51 9.18
N PHE A 285 -6.35 -8.64 9.36
CA PHE A 285 -5.04 -8.63 10.03
C PHE A 285 -3.98 -7.86 9.25
N HIS A 286 -4.04 -7.88 7.92
CA HIS A 286 -3.13 -7.13 7.07
C HIS A 286 -3.31 -5.61 7.23
N VAL A 287 -4.54 -5.11 7.31
CA VAL A 287 -4.79 -3.68 7.60
C VAL A 287 -4.29 -3.31 9.00
N GLY A 288 -4.52 -4.18 9.99
CA GLY A 288 -3.95 -4.00 11.32
C GLY A 288 -2.42 -3.98 11.29
N PHE A 289 -1.80 -4.81 10.45
CA PHE A 289 -0.35 -4.83 10.29
C PHE A 289 0.17 -3.55 9.65
N LEU A 290 -0.51 -3.03 8.62
CA LEU A 290 -0.25 -1.73 8.00
C LEU A 290 -0.35 -0.59 9.02
N PHE A 291 -1.38 -0.61 9.87
CA PHE A 291 -1.56 0.34 10.96
C PHE A 291 -0.32 0.41 11.86
N LEU A 292 0.15 -0.77 12.30
CA LEU A 292 1.31 -0.88 13.17
C LEU A 292 2.61 -0.47 12.46
N MET A 293 2.78 -0.83 11.19
CA MET A 293 3.93 -0.44 10.37
C MET A 293 4.05 1.08 10.25
N VAL A 294 2.93 1.78 10.02
CA VAL A 294 2.91 3.25 9.98
C VAL A 294 3.34 3.84 11.32
N VAL A 295 2.80 3.33 12.43
CA VAL A 295 3.14 3.81 13.79
C VAL A 295 4.62 3.55 14.12
N LEU A 296 5.15 2.36 13.81
CA LEU A 296 6.57 2.05 13.98
C LEU A 296 7.47 2.97 13.14
N THR A 297 7.01 3.37 11.96
CA THR A 297 7.72 4.32 11.09
C THR A 297 7.72 5.73 11.67
N TYR A 298 6.63 6.17 12.30
CA TYR A 298 6.60 7.45 13.02
C TYR A 298 7.66 7.52 14.13
N PHE A 299 7.88 6.42 14.85
CA PHE A 299 8.94 6.32 15.87
C PHE A 299 10.34 6.07 15.33
N ASP A 300 10.54 6.12 14.00
CA ASP A 300 11.81 5.91 13.32
C ASP A 300 12.45 4.53 13.60
N LEU A 301 11.62 3.50 13.86
CA LEU A 301 12.06 2.14 14.18
C LEU A 301 12.35 1.31 12.91
N ARG A 302 13.16 1.85 12.00
CA ARG A 302 13.36 1.33 10.63
C ARG A 302 13.77 -0.15 10.57
N ARG A 303 14.65 -0.59 11.47
CA ARG A 303 15.09 -2.00 11.54
C ARG A 303 13.96 -2.93 11.96
N MET A 304 13.07 -2.46 12.82
CA MET A 304 11.91 -3.22 13.26
C MET A 304 10.87 -3.32 12.15
N VAL A 305 10.60 -2.20 11.46
CA VAL A 305 9.77 -2.12 10.24
C VAL A 305 10.26 -3.11 9.17
N LEU A 306 11.57 -3.12 8.90
CA LEU A 306 12.18 -4.09 7.99
C LEU A 306 12.00 -5.54 8.47
N ALA A 307 12.26 -5.82 9.75
CA ALA A 307 12.15 -7.17 10.30
C ALA A 307 10.73 -7.74 10.17
N VAL A 308 9.70 -6.96 10.51
CA VAL A 308 8.31 -7.43 10.42
C VAL A 308 7.81 -7.51 8.97
N ALA A 309 8.32 -6.67 8.06
CA ALA A 309 8.04 -6.80 6.62
C ALA A 309 8.66 -8.07 6.02
N CYS A 310 9.91 -8.37 6.36
CA CYS A 310 10.58 -9.62 5.97
C CYS A 310 9.89 -10.86 6.58
N LEU A 311 9.45 -10.76 7.83
CA LEU A 311 8.65 -11.81 8.46
C LEU A 311 7.35 -12.04 7.69
N PHE A 312 6.64 -10.98 7.29
CA PHE A 312 5.41 -11.12 6.52
C PHE A 312 5.66 -11.79 5.17
N LEU A 313 6.71 -11.38 4.44
CA LEU A 313 7.11 -12.03 3.18
C LEU A 313 7.41 -13.52 3.38
N ALA A 314 8.26 -13.85 4.36
CA ALA A 314 8.66 -15.22 4.62
C ALA A 314 7.49 -16.09 5.08
N ALA A 315 6.64 -15.58 5.98
CA ALA A 315 5.45 -16.26 6.45
C ALA A 315 4.44 -16.49 5.32
N ASN A 316 4.22 -15.49 4.46
CA ASN A 316 3.29 -15.62 3.34
C ASN A 316 3.79 -16.65 2.32
N CYS A 317 5.07 -16.62 1.97
CA CYS A 317 5.67 -17.65 1.12
C CYS A 317 5.54 -19.04 1.75
N LEU A 318 5.96 -19.21 3.00
CA LEU A 318 6.01 -20.50 3.68
C LEU A 318 4.61 -21.09 3.85
N PHE A 319 3.67 -20.34 4.44
CA PHE A 319 2.34 -20.86 4.71
C PHE A 319 1.55 -21.08 3.43
N THR A 320 1.70 -20.22 2.42
CA THR A 320 1.06 -20.46 1.12
C THR A 320 1.59 -21.73 0.46
N LEU A 321 2.92 -21.96 0.46
CA LEU A 321 3.51 -23.20 -0.06
C LEU A 321 3.04 -24.45 0.70
N VAL A 322 2.87 -24.36 2.02
CA VAL A 322 2.32 -25.46 2.82
C VAL A 322 0.87 -25.71 2.43
N THR A 323 0.03 -24.69 2.38
CA THR A 323 -1.38 -24.84 2.01
C THR A 323 -1.57 -25.30 0.56
N LEU A 324 -0.65 -24.92 -0.34
CA LEU A 324 -0.62 -25.42 -1.71
C LEU A 324 -0.49 -26.95 -1.75
N LYS A 325 0.41 -27.51 -0.92
CA LYS A 325 0.64 -28.95 -0.83
C LYS A 325 -0.49 -29.70 -0.13
N LEU A 326 -1.19 -29.05 0.80
CA LEU A 326 -2.35 -29.64 1.49
C LEU A 326 -3.61 -29.68 0.61
N GLY A 327 -3.60 -28.92 -0.50
CA GLY A 327 -4.64 -28.94 -1.52
C GLY A 327 -5.77 -27.92 -1.30
N PHE A 328 -6.72 -27.92 -2.23
CA PHE A 328 -7.72 -26.87 -2.43
C PHE A 328 -8.47 -26.41 -1.17
N VAL A 329 -8.83 -27.33 -0.26
CA VAL A 329 -9.57 -27.01 0.98
C VAL A 329 -8.79 -26.04 1.90
N TRP A 330 -7.46 -26.04 1.80
CA TRP A 330 -6.57 -25.22 2.61
C TRP A 330 -6.19 -23.89 1.97
N TYR A 331 -6.64 -23.62 0.75
CA TYR A 331 -6.34 -22.37 0.07
C TYR A 331 -6.97 -21.18 0.83
N GLY A 332 -6.22 -20.09 0.95
CA GLY A 332 -6.59 -18.91 1.74
C GLY A 332 -6.09 -18.93 3.19
N TYR A 333 -5.87 -20.10 3.80
CA TYR A 333 -5.30 -20.18 5.15
C TYR A 333 -3.87 -19.62 5.20
N GLY A 334 -3.08 -19.81 4.13
CA GLY A 334 -1.69 -19.38 4.07
C GLY A 334 -1.56 -17.86 4.26
N TYR A 335 -2.29 -17.10 3.43
CA TYR A 335 -2.35 -15.65 3.53
C TYR A 335 -2.91 -15.18 4.88
N PHE A 336 -4.01 -15.79 5.36
CA PHE A 336 -4.59 -15.46 6.66
C PHE A 336 -3.58 -15.61 7.82
N LEU A 337 -2.93 -16.76 7.91
CA LEU A 337 -1.95 -17.04 8.96
C LEU A 337 -0.73 -16.12 8.84
N ALA A 338 -0.28 -15.82 7.63
CA ALA A 338 0.84 -14.92 7.41
C ALA A 338 0.53 -13.50 7.92
N ALA A 339 -0.65 -12.97 7.57
CA ALA A 339 -1.10 -11.66 8.02
C ALA A 339 -1.27 -11.61 9.54
N LEU A 340 -1.86 -12.64 10.14
CA LEU A 340 -1.99 -12.77 11.60
C LEU A 340 -0.63 -12.79 12.31
N THR A 341 0.33 -13.52 11.76
CA THR A 341 1.68 -13.65 12.33
C THR A 341 2.42 -12.32 12.27
N ALA A 342 2.38 -11.64 11.12
CA ALA A 342 2.98 -10.32 10.94
C ALA A 342 2.34 -9.26 11.84
N PHE A 343 1.00 -9.23 11.92
CA PHE A 343 0.25 -8.38 12.84
C PHE A 343 0.67 -8.60 14.29
N SER A 344 0.68 -9.85 14.75
CA SER A 344 1.02 -10.20 16.13
C SER A 344 2.45 -9.80 16.48
N ALA A 345 3.40 -10.06 15.58
CA ALA A 345 4.79 -9.66 15.76
C ALA A 345 4.93 -8.13 15.85
N ALA A 346 4.29 -7.38 14.95
CA ALA A 346 4.30 -5.92 14.95
C ALA A 346 3.60 -5.33 16.19
N PHE A 347 2.57 -6.00 16.69
CA PHE A 347 1.82 -5.56 17.88
C PHE A 347 2.66 -5.71 19.15
N LEU A 348 3.28 -6.89 19.33
CA LEU A 348 4.19 -7.14 20.45
C LEU A 348 5.41 -6.22 20.41
N ALA A 349 5.97 -6.03 19.22
CA ALA A 349 7.06 -5.10 18.93
C ALA A 349 6.73 -3.67 19.40
N LEU A 350 5.57 -3.15 19.00
CA LEU A 350 5.13 -1.82 19.37
C LEU A 350 4.84 -1.71 20.88
N GLY A 351 4.16 -2.71 21.47
CA GLY A 351 3.88 -2.74 22.90
C GLY A 351 5.14 -2.68 23.76
N HIS A 352 6.16 -3.47 23.41
CA HIS A 352 7.46 -3.47 24.08
C HIS A 352 8.18 -2.12 23.95
N PHE A 353 8.08 -1.48 22.79
CA PHE A 353 8.68 -0.16 22.56
C PHE A 353 7.99 0.94 23.38
N LEU A 354 6.65 0.98 23.38
CA LEU A 354 5.87 2.00 24.09
C LEU A 354 6.12 1.98 25.61
N GLN A 355 6.28 0.79 26.20
CA GLN A 355 6.64 0.68 27.63
C GLN A 355 8.01 1.29 27.95
N ARG A 356 8.95 1.28 27.01
CA ARG A 356 10.31 1.80 27.17
C ARG A 356 10.49 3.21 26.62
N LEU A 357 9.44 3.80 26.07
CA LEU A 357 9.51 5.04 25.31
C LEU A 357 10.08 6.23 26.10
N PRO A 358 9.68 6.48 27.37
CA PRO A 358 10.28 7.54 28.16
C PRO A 358 11.79 7.33 28.36
N TYR A 359 12.19 6.11 28.72
CA TYR A 359 13.59 5.75 28.94
C TYR A 359 14.43 5.89 27.66
N ALA A 360 13.92 5.38 26.53
CA ALA A 360 14.60 5.46 25.25
C ALA A 360 14.77 6.91 24.78
N THR A 361 13.78 7.77 25.01
CA THR A 361 13.86 9.17 24.59
C THR A 361 14.83 9.98 25.46
N PHE A 362 14.90 9.73 26.78
CA PHE A 362 15.85 10.44 27.65
C PHE A 362 17.30 9.94 27.55
N VAL A 363 17.52 8.62 27.42
CA VAL A 363 18.89 8.06 27.37
C VAL A 363 19.54 8.27 26.00
N ARG A 364 18.76 8.20 24.91
CA ARG A 364 19.29 8.33 23.54
C ARG A 364 19.56 9.78 23.12
N ASN A 365 18.92 10.76 23.78
CA ASN A 365 19.22 12.19 23.60
C ASN A 365 20.26 12.72 24.60
N ASN A 366 20.73 11.91 25.55
CA ASN A 366 21.73 12.34 26.51
C ASN A 366 23.14 12.12 25.94
N SER A 367 23.76 13.18 25.42
CA SER A 367 25.12 13.17 24.87
C SER A 367 26.21 12.81 25.89
N SER A 368 25.88 12.75 27.19
CA SER A 368 26.80 12.34 28.26
C SER A 368 26.89 10.83 28.48
N VAL A 369 26.02 10.02 27.86
CA VAL A 369 26.00 8.54 28.01
C VAL A 369 26.54 7.81 26.77
N VAL A 370 26.79 8.53 25.66
CA VAL A 370 27.30 7.99 24.39
C VAL A 370 28.81 8.28 24.21
N GLN A 371 29.54 8.60 25.29
CA GLN A 371 31.01 8.68 25.26
C GLN A 371 31.65 7.35 25.64
#